data_AF-A0A8D8WD17-F1
#
_entry.id   AF-A0A8D8WD17-F1
#
_cell.length_a   1.000
_cell.length_b   1.000
_cell.length_c   1.000
_cell.angle_alpha   90.00
_cell.angle_beta   90.00
_cell.angle_gamma   90.00
#
_symmetry.space_group_name_H-M   'P 1'
#
loop_
_entity.id
_entity.type
_entity.pdbx_description
1 polymer ?
#
loop_
_entity_poly.entity_id
_entity_poly.type
_entity_poly.pdbx_seq_one_letter_code
_entity_poly.pdbx_strand_id
1 'polypeptide(L)'
;MTSDILKTIKERNYWRDRDRDKYRTLKNKVTQESGDAKEKWMEANSIEIETMMARNNNGVPAKVKKLQYEDHLKDCNGAPKDFIIVKDKSGKILFDNEKVAERWKEYKEDRYKGEEI
;
A
#
# COMPACT_ATOMS: atom_id res chain seq x y z
N MET A 1 20.40 -9.75 -1.41
CA MET A 1 19.59 -9.13 -2.47
C MET A 1 19.05 -7.75 -2.08
N THR A 2 18.48 -7.55 -0.89
CA THR A 2 17.89 -6.25 -0.47
C THR A 2 18.89 -5.09 -0.36
N SER A 3 20.16 -5.35 -0.04
CA SER A 3 21.20 -4.31 0.09
C SER A 3 21.53 -3.63 -1.26
N ASP A 4 21.45 -4.37 -2.37
CA ASP A 4 21.91 -3.90 -3.67
C ASP A 4 20.85 -3.03 -4.37
N ILE A 5 19.57 -3.40 -4.28
CA ILE A 5 18.45 -2.55 -4.75
C ILE A 5 18.43 -1.21 -4.00
N LEU A 6 18.68 -1.21 -2.69
CA LEU A 6 18.71 0.02 -1.90
C LEU A 6 19.85 0.95 -2.31
N LYS A 7 21.02 0.40 -2.67
CA LYS A 7 22.13 1.18 -3.24
C LYS A 7 21.73 1.77 -4.60
N THR A 8 21.15 0.95 -5.49
CA THR A 8 20.68 1.41 -6.81
C THR A 8 19.60 2.49 -6.69
N ILE A 9 18.71 2.41 -5.70
CA ILE A 9 17.69 3.44 -5.41
C ILE A 9 18.32 4.75 -4.93
N LYS A 10 19.31 4.68 -4.02
CA LYS A 10 20.05 5.86 -3.56
C LYS A 10 20.77 6.53 -4.72
N GLU A 11 21.41 5.74 -5.57
CA GLU A 11 22.12 6.23 -6.74
C GLU A 11 21.16 6.81 -7.78
N ARG A 12 20.02 6.16 -8.04
CA ARG A 12 18.94 6.72 -8.86
C ARG A 12 18.51 8.10 -8.34
N ASN A 13 18.27 8.24 -7.04
CA ASN A 13 17.85 9.52 -6.46
C ASN A 13 18.93 10.59 -6.59
N TYR A 14 20.21 10.22 -6.48
CA TYR A 14 21.34 11.11 -6.71
C TYR A 14 21.36 11.66 -8.13
N TRP A 15 21.03 10.86 -9.14
CA TRP A 15 21.06 11.28 -10.55
C TRP A 15 19.79 11.99 -11.04
N ARG A 16 18.69 11.98 -10.25
CA ARG A 16 17.36 12.47 -10.65
C ARG A 16 17.37 13.85 -11.32
N ASP A 17 18.09 14.79 -10.71
CA ASP A 17 18.13 16.19 -11.13
C ASP A 17 19.49 16.57 -11.76
N ARG A 18 20.37 15.57 -12.02
CA ARG A 18 21.74 15.77 -12.49
C ARG A 18 22.03 15.18 -13.87
N ASP A 19 21.52 13.98 -14.14
CA ASP A 19 21.75 13.28 -15.40
C ASP A 19 20.53 12.43 -15.73
N ARG A 20 19.80 12.87 -16.76
CA ARG A 20 18.53 12.27 -17.16
C ARG A 20 18.70 10.84 -17.68
N ASP A 21 19.79 10.58 -18.40
CA ASP A 21 20.02 9.28 -19.04
C ASP A 21 20.49 8.24 -18.03
N LYS A 22 21.36 8.63 -17.10
CA LYS A 22 21.74 7.79 -15.96
C LYS A 22 20.56 7.53 -15.04
N TYR A 23 19.76 8.56 -14.73
CA TYR A 23 18.54 8.39 -13.96
C TYR A 23 17.59 7.40 -14.62
N ARG A 24 17.34 7.52 -15.94
CA ARG A 24 16.46 6.61 -16.67
C ARG A 24 16.96 5.17 -16.63
N THR A 25 18.26 4.97 -16.86
CA THR A 25 18.89 3.64 -16.80
C THR A 25 18.73 3.00 -15.42
N LEU A 26 19.04 3.74 -14.35
CA LEU A 26 18.91 3.24 -12.98
C LEU A 26 17.46 3.03 -12.58
N LYS A 27 16.53 3.90 -13.02
CA LYS A 27 15.09 3.73 -12.81
C LYS A 27 14.60 2.42 -13.43
N ASN A 28 14.96 2.16 -14.69
CA ASN A 28 14.58 0.94 -15.39
C ASN A 28 15.14 -0.31 -14.70
N LYS A 29 16.41 -0.25 -14.28
CA LYS A 29 17.05 -1.34 -13.52
C LYS A 29 16.31 -1.63 -12.21
N VAL A 30 16.00 -0.61 -11.42
CA VAL A 30 15.21 -0.77 -10.18
C VAL A 30 13.84 -1.36 -10.48
N THR A 31 13.15 -0.89 -11.53
CA THR A 31 11.84 -1.41 -11.91
C THR A 31 11.92 -2.90 -12.28
N GLN A 32 12.91 -3.30 -13.08
CA GLN A 32 13.11 -4.70 -13.47
C GLN A 32 13.43 -5.57 -12.26
N GLU A 33 14.43 -5.22 -11.46
CA GLU A 33 14.82 -5.99 -10.27
C GLU A 33 13.67 -6.10 -9.26
N SER A 34 12.85 -5.06 -9.11
CA SER A 34 11.68 -5.09 -8.25
C SER A 34 10.56 -5.98 -8.82
N GLY A 35 10.39 -5.99 -10.14
CA GLY A 35 9.48 -6.89 -10.85
C GLY A 35 9.85 -8.35 -10.64
N ASP A 36 11.11 -8.70 -10.92
CA ASP A 36 11.64 -10.06 -10.75
C ASP A 36 11.53 -10.53 -9.30
N ALA A 37 11.81 -9.64 -8.34
CA ALA A 37 11.67 -9.96 -6.92
C ALA A 37 10.21 -10.22 -6.53
N LYS A 38 9.28 -9.42 -7.06
CA LYS A 38 7.84 -9.63 -6.86
C LYS A 38 7.39 -10.96 -7.45
N GLU A 39 7.81 -11.28 -8.67
CA GLU A 39 7.46 -12.54 -9.34
C GLU A 39 7.95 -13.76 -8.55
N LYS A 40 9.22 -13.76 -8.12
CA LYS A 40 9.77 -14.82 -7.25
C LYS A 40 9.01 -14.95 -5.94
N TRP A 41 8.61 -13.83 -5.35
CA TRP A 41 7.82 -13.85 -4.11
C TRP A 41 6.42 -14.44 -4.35
N MET A 42 5.76 -14.08 -5.46
CA MET A 42 4.45 -14.65 -5.83
C MET A 42 4.57 -16.16 -6.07
N GLU A 43 5.56 -16.59 -6.85
CA GLU A 43 5.80 -18.01 -7.15
C GLU A 43 6.05 -18.82 -5.87
N ALA A 44 6.91 -18.32 -4.98
CA ALA A 44 7.18 -19.00 -3.70
C ALA A 44 5.93 -19.16 -2.83
N ASN A 45 5.08 -18.13 -2.74
CA ASN A 45 3.83 -18.20 -1.98
C ASN A 45 2.80 -19.13 -2.63
N SER A 46 2.73 -19.18 -3.97
CA SER A 46 1.87 -20.11 -4.70
C SER A 46 2.28 -21.56 -4.43
N ILE A 47 3.57 -21.87 -4.54
CA ILE A 47 4.11 -23.22 -4.23
C ILE A 47 3.82 -23.60 -2.77
N GLU A 48 3.95 -22.67 -1.83
CA GLU A 48 3.62 -22.90 -0.43
C GLU A 48 2.14 -23.24 -0.24
N ILE A 49 1.23 -22.49 -0.88
CA ILE A 49 -0.22 -22.73 -0.83
C ILE A 49 -0.56 -24.09 -1.43
N GLU A 50 -0.02 -24.44 -2.59
CA GLU A 50 -0.21 -25.76 -3.22
C GLU A 50 0.24 -26.89 -2.30
N THR A 51 1.41 -26.74 -1.68
CA THR A 51 1.93 -27.71 -0.71
C THR A 51 1.03 -27.85 0.51
N MET A 52 0.50 -26.74 1.02
CA MET A 52 -0.45 -26.75 2.16
C MET A 52 -1.78 -27.42 1.79
N MET A 53 -2.29 -27.17 0.57
CA MET A 53 -3.50 -27.83 0.06
C MET A 53 -3.29 -29.33 -0.11
N ALA A 54 -2.16 -29.75 -0.69
CA ALA A 54 -1.81 -31.16 -0.86
C ALA A 54 -1.71 -31.91 0.49
N ARG A 55 -1.37 -31.21 1.57
CA ARG A 55 -1.30 -31.75 2.94
C ARG A 55 -2.62 -31.61 3.72
N ASN A 56 -3.69 -31.19 3.06
CA ASN A 56 -5.01 -30.94 3.67
C ASN A 56 -4.94 -30.01 4.90
N ASN A 57 -4.08 -28.99 4.83
CA ASN A 57 -3.87 -28.07 5.93
C ASN A 57 -5.01 -27.03 6.01
N ASN A 58 -5.75 -27.04 7.12
CA ASN A 58 -6.84 -26.09 7.38
C ASN A 58 -6.39 -24.62 7.50
N GLY A 59 -5.08 -24.34 7.52
CA GLY A 59 -4.51 -23.00 7.56
C GLY A 59 -4.43 -22.28 6.20
N VAL A 60 -4.73 -22.95 5.09
CA VAL A 60 -4.72 -22.35 3.73
C VAL A 60 -5.60 -21.08 3.65
N PRO A 61 -6.86 -21.07 4.13
CA PRO A 61 -7.71 -19.88 4.04
C PRO A 61 -7.13 -18.68 4.79
N ALA A 62 -6.49 -18.91 5.95
CA ALA A 62 -5.86 -17.84 6.73
C ALA A 62 -4.63 -17.27 6.03
N LYS A 63 -3.81 -18.12 5.40
CA LYS A 63 -2.65 -17.70 4.60
C LYS A 63 -3.08 -16.88 3.38
N VAL A 64 -4.05 -17.36 2.61
CA VAL A 64 -4.60 -16.65 1.45
C VAL A 64 -5.17 -15.29 1.87
N LYS A 65 -5.92 -15.25 2.97
CA LYS A 65 -6.45 -14.01 3.53
C LYS A 65 -5.33 -13.02 3.89
N LYS A 66 -4.27 -13.47 4.55
CA LYS A 66 -3.12 -12.59 4.86
C LYS A 66 -2.49 -12.00 3.59
N LEU A 67 -2.24 -12.82 2.57
CA LEU A 67 -1.65 -12.36 1.31
C LEU A 67 -2.54 -11.37 0.56
N GLN A 68 -3.86 -11.56 0.61
CA GLN A 68 -4.81 -10.61 0.02
C GLN A 68 -4.85 -9.28 0.78
N TYR A 69 -4.89 -9.29 2.12
CA TYR A 69 -5.15 -8.07 2.88
C TYR A 69 -3.89 -7.31 3.33
N GLU A 70 -2.71 -7.94 3.43
CA GLU A 70 -1.50 -7.25 3.91
C GLU A 70 -0.95 -6.21 2.91
N ASP A 71 -1.17 -6.39 1.60
CA ASP A 71 -0.70 -5.46 0.55
C ASP A 71 -1.54 -4.19 0.41
N HIS A 72 -2.77 -4.18 0.94
CA HIS A 72 -3.71 -3.06 0.78
C HIS A 72 -3.79 -2.17 2.03
N LEU A 73 -3.33 -2.70 3.16
CA LEU A 73 -3.51 -2.12 4.49
C LEU A 73 -2.28 -1.40 5.02
N LYS A 74 -1.16 -1.41 4.30
CA LYS A 74 0.08 -0.75 4.73
C LYS A 74 0.53 0.28 3.71
N ASP A 75 0.94 1.45 4.18
CA ASP A 75 1.61 2.41 3.33
C ASP A 75 3.04 1.95 3.00
N CYS A 76 3.76 2.73 2.18
CA CYS A 76 5.14 2.43 1.78
C CYS A 76 6.15 2.38 2.96
N ASN A 77 5.72 2.74 4.18
CA ASN A 77 6.52 2.71 5.40
C ASN A 77 6.07 1.60 6.37
N GLY A 78 5.14 0.74 5.97
CA GLY A 78 4.64 -0.35 6.81
C GLY A 78 3.69 0.10 7.92
N ALA A 79 3.29 1.37 7.94
CA ALA A 79 2.26 1.86 8.86
C ALA A 79 0.89 1.40 8.36
N PRO A 80 -0.06 1.06 9.25
CA PRO A 80 -1.46 0.89 8.85
C PRO A 80 -1.86 2.11 8.04
N LYS A 81 -2.32 1.90 6.81
CA LYS A 81 -2.90 2.98 6.02
C LYS A 81 -4.12 3.43 6.81
N ASP A 82 -4.03 4.60 7.45
CA ASP A 82 -5.13 5.17 8.22
C ASP A 82 -6.34 5.25 7.29
N PHE A 83 -7.23 4.26 7.37
CA PHE A 83 -8.58 4.45 6.88
C PHE A 83 -9.09 5.61 7.70
N ILE A 84 -9.35 6.74 7.06
CA ILE A 84 -10.05 7.83 7.72
C ILE A 84 -11.45 7.28 8.03
N ILE A 85 -11.62 6.76 9.24
CA ILE A 85 -12.90 6.24 9.72
C ILE A 85 -13.75 7.45 10.06
N VAL A 86 -14.61 7.84 9.12
CA VAL A 86 -15.58 8.91 9.34
C VAL A 86 -16.75 8.36 10.13
N LYS A 87 -17.03 8.98 11.27
CA LYS A 87 -18.15 8.64 12.15
C LYS A 87 -19.25 9.69 12.05
N ASP A 88 -20.49 9.25 12.18
CA ASP A 88 -21.61 10.16 12.37
C ASP A 88 -21.56 10.85 13.75
N LYS A 89 -22.49 11.78 14.00
CA LYS A 89 -22.58 12.51 15.28
C LYS A 89 -22.88 11.61 16.47
N SER A 90 -23.44 10.42 16.24
CA SER A 90 -23.73 9.40 17.24
C SER A 90 -22.55 8.44 17.48
N GLY A 91 -21.44 8.60 16.75
CA GLY A 91 -20.23 7.78 16.86
C GLY A 91 -20.25 6.48 16.04
N LYS A 92 -21.26 6.25 15.20
CA LYS A 92 -21.35 5.09 14.31
C LYS A 92 -20.53 5.33 13.04
N ILE A 93 -19.85 4.29 12.56
CA ILE A 93 -19.01 4.36 11.36
C ILE A 93 -19.88 4.49 10.11
N LEU A 94 -19.53 5.45 9.25
CA LEU A 94 -20.14 5.65 7.95
C LEU A 94 -19.35 4.90 6.88
N PHE A 95 -20.02 3.99 6.17
CA PHE A 95 -19.45 3.24 5.05
C PHE A 95 -19.93 3.74 3.68
N ASP A 96 -20.95 4.59 3.68
CA ASP A 96 -21.58 5.13 2.48
C ASP A 96 -20.89 6.43 2.06
N ASN A 97 -20.46 6.51 0.79
CA ASN A 97 -19.68 7.64 0.27
C ASN A 97 -20.46 8.96 0.30
N GLU A 98 -21.77 8.95 0.08
CA GLU A 98 -22.61 10.15 0.12
C GLU A 98 -22.70 10.66 1.56
N LYS A 99 -22.93 9.76 2.51
CA LYS A 99 -22.98 10.10 3.95
C LYS A 99 -21.64 10.59 4.48
N VAL A 100 -20.53 10.04 3.99
CA VAL A 100 -19.19 10.50 4.31
C VAL A 100 -18.96 11.93 3.79
N ALA A 101 -19.37 12.21 2.55
CA ALA A 101 -19.25 13.54 1.95
C ALA A 101 -20.11 14.59 2.70
N GLU A 102 -21.34 14.24 3.07
CA GLU A 102 -22.20 15.06 3.92
C GLU A 102 -21.54 15.35 5.27
N ARG A 103 -20.97 14.34 5.93
CA ARG A 103 -20.29 14.52 7.21
C ARG A 103 -19.09 15.45 7.11
N TRP A 104 -18.34 15.39 6.00
CA TRP A 104 -17.26 16.34 5.71
C TRP A 104 -17.74 17.77 5.50
N LYS A 105 -18.88 17.95 4.83
CA LYS A 105 -19.50 19.25 4.64
C LYS A 105 -19.91 19.85 5.98
N GLU A 106 -20.58 19.07 6.83
CA GLU A 106 -20.92 19.47 8.19
C GLU A 106 -19.66 19.84 9.01
N TYR A 107 -18.58 19.06 8.92
CA TYR A 107 -17.33 19.39 9.61
C TYR A 107 -16.74 20.72 9.17
N LYS A 108 -16.80 21.05 7.87
CA LYS A 108 -16.35 22.36 7.39
C LYS A 108 -17.27 23.47 7.90
N GLU A 109 -18.58 23.29 7.81
CA GLU A 109 -19.54 24.28 8.30
C GLU A 109 -19.42 24.51 9.81
N ASP A 110 -19.27 23.46 10.63
CA ASP A 110 -19.08 23.59 12.07
C ASP A 110 -17.74 24.26 12.42
N ARG A 111 -16.69 24.02 11.62
CA ARG A 111 -15.35 24.59 11.85
C ARG A 111 -15.25 26.07 11.46
N TYR A 112 -16.04 26.52 10.49
CA TYR A 112 -16.04 27.89 9.98
C TYR A 112 -17.32 28.67 10.30
N LYS A 113 -18.16 28.16 11.21
CA LYS A 113 -19.34 28.87 11.71
C LYS A 113 -18.90 30.16 12.41
N GLY A 114 -19.15 31.31 11.77
CA GLY A 114 -18.89 32.65 12.32
C GLY A 114 -17.76 33.41 11.63
N GLU A 115 -17.06 32.82 10.66
CA GLU A 115 -16.19 33.56 9.75
C GLU A 115 -16.99 33.86 8.46
N GLU A 116 -17.35 35.13 8.24
CA GLU A 116 -17.75 35.59 6.90
C GLU A 116 -16.56 35.39 5.96
N ILE A 117 -16.75 34.63 4.88
CA ILE A 117 -15.77 34.52 3.79
C ILE A 117 -15.86 35.77 2.91
#